data_AF-A0A4U5PJU1-F1
#
_entry.id   AF-A0A4U5PJU1-F1
#
_cell.length_a   1.000
_cell.length_b   1.000
_cell.length_c   1.000
_cell.angle_alpha   90.00
_cell.angle_beta   90.00
_cell.angle_gamma   90.00
#
_symmetry.space_group_name_H-M   'P 1'
#
loop_
_entity.id
_entity.type
_entity.pdbx_description
1 polymer ?
#
loop_
_entity_poly.entity_id
_entity_poly.type
_entity_poly.pdbx_seq_one_letter_code
_entity_poly.pdbx_strand_id
1 'polypeptide(L)'
;MFSSTCYFQSTFSPKRTRSPTINSLHSYRNQLLSICSSNTTHRILLSASIPELRGIAKVATDMPLTATIMAWTTELFLQSVQNPAEANAYQWKNAFQFIKESLHARGFVNLPEIWFQHNSHVLQMLLESYFNIQKDALAFLARSHISVFFNGMLAFACHYAKHGIPIGISVTQYLQMAQFLLAGRSKDENRCRIFEQGEWRAVVGFENGCLFLKSVHRKFLA
;
A
#
# COMPACT_ATOMS: atom_id res chain seq x y z
N MET A 1 19.15 -15.97 44.04
CA MET A 1 17.75 -16.43 44.07
C MET A 1 16.85 -15.22 43.88
N PHE A 2 16.22 -15.08 42.71
CA PHE A 2 14.80 -14.77 42.52
C PHE A 2 14.56 -14.81 41.00
N SER A 3 13.97 -15.94 40.60
CA SER A 3 13.41 -16.20 39.29
C SER A 3 12.03 -15.54 39.21
N SER A 4 11.70 -14.92 38.08
CA SER A 4 10.32 -14.74 37.61
C SER A 4 10.32 -14.42 36.13
N THR A 5 10.33 -15.47 35.32
CA THR A 5 10.01 -15.47 33.89
C THR A 5 8.50 -15.29 33.70
N CYS A 6 8.08 -14.11 33.26
CA CYS A 6 6.72 -13.90 32.73
C CYS A 6 6.66 -14.37 31.28
N TYR A 7 6.22 -15.62 31.08
CA TYR A 7 5.78 -16.11 29.77
C TYR A 7 4.38 -15.54 29.47
N PHE A 8 4.31 -14.50 28.63
CA PHE A 8 3.07 -14.15 27.95
C PHE A 8 2.94 -15.01 26.69
N GLN A 9 2.31 -16.18 26.81
CA GLN A 9 1.77 -16.91 25.67
C GLN A 9 0.52 -16.18 25.17
N SER A 10 0.71 -15.27 24.23
CA SER A 10 -0.40 -14.67 23.48
C SER A 10 -0.82 -15.61 22.36
N THR A 11 -1.87 -16.40 22.59
CA THR A 11 -2.55 -17.17 21.55
C THR A 11 -3.34 -16.22 20.65
N PHE A 12 -2.66 -15.56 19.71
CA PHE A 12 -3.32 -14.86 18.60
C PHE A 12 -3.87 -15.89 17.60
N SER A 13 -5.10 -16.35 17.86
CA SER A 13 -5.90 -16.95 16.79
C SER A 13 -6.42 -15.82 15.90
N PRO A 14 -6.11 -15.78 14.59
CA PRO A 14 -6.66 -14.76 13.71
C PRO A 14 -8.17 -14.97 13.61
N LYS A 15 -8.95 -14.09 14.25
CA LYS A 15 -10.40 -14.03 14.01
C LYS A 15 -10.59 -13.81 12.51
N ARG A 16 -11.13 -14.80 11.80
CA ARG A 16 -11.63 -14.65 10.44
C ARG A 16 -12.78 -13.63 10.48
N THR A 17 -12.45 -12.35 10.33
CA THR A 17 -13.42 -11.30 10.07
C THR A 17 -14.16 -11.68 8.79
N ARG A 18 -15.48 -11.92 8.90
CA ARG A 18 -16.34 -12.18 7.75
C ARG A 18 -16.12 -11.06 6.73
N SER A 19 -15.95 -11.45 5.46
CA SER A 19 -15.84 -10.49 4.36
C SER A 19 -17.04 -9.53 4.38
N PRO A 20 -16.85 -8.21 4.18
CA PRO A 20 -17.93 -7.25 4.16
C PRO A 20 -19.01 -7.63 3.14
N THR A 21 -20.28 -7.51 3.54
CA THR A 21 -21.42 -7.69 2.62
C THR A 21 -21.49 -6.54 1.62
N ILE A 22 -22.12 -6.75 0.46
CA ILE A 22 -22.31 -5.69 -0.55
C ILE A 22 -23.02 -4.46 0.05
N ASN A 23 -24.09 -4.68 0.82
CA ASN A 23 -24.84 -3.61 1.48
C ASN A 23 -23.97 -2.83 2.50
N SER A 24 -23.07 -3.51 3.22
CA SER A 24 -22.12 -2.83 4.10
C SER A 24 -21.11 -1.97 3.34
N LEU A 25 -20.68 -2.39 2.14
CA LEU A 25 -19.76 -1.62 1.31
C LEU A 25 -20.43 -0.39 0.68
N HIS A 26 -21.71 -0.49 0.29
CA HIS A 26 -22.49 0.68 -0.14
C HIS A 26 -22.70 1.68 0.99
N SER A 27 -23.03 1.20 2.19
CA SER A 27 -23.16 2.05 3.37
C SER A 27 -21.84 2.74 3.71
N TYR A 28 -20.74 2.00 3.66
CA TYR A 28 -19.39 2.54 3.85
C TYR A 28 -19.05 3.62 2.82
N ARG A 29 -19.34 3.39 1.53
CA ARG A 29 -19.18 4.42 0.49
C ARG A 29 -19.97 5.69 0.81
N ASN A 30 -21.25 5.55 1.19
CA ASN A 30 -22.09 6.70 1.49
C ASN A 30 -21.59 7.48 2.71
N GLN A 31 -21.08 6.79 3.73
CA GLN A 31 -20.41 7.42 4.86
C GLN A 31 -19.20 8.23 4.41
N LEU A 32 -18.32 7.67 3.59
CA LEU A 32 -17.15 8.39 3.06
C LEU A 32 -17.56 9.60 2.21
N LEU A 33 -18.58 9.45 1.36
CA LEU A 33 -19.10 10.55 0.54
C LEU A 33 -19.63 11.72 1.40
N SER A 34 -20.26 11.41 2.55
CA SER A 34 -20.81 12.44 3.44
C SER A 34 -19.75 13.31 4.14
N ILE A 35 -18.51 12.83 4.22
CA ILE A 35 -17.42 13.54 4.90
C ILE A 35 -16.29 13.98 3.93
N CYS A 36 -16.34 13.58 2.66
CA CYS A 36 -15.33 13.96 1.69
C CYS A 36 -15.59 15.39 1.17
N SER A 37 -14.53 16.19 1.08
CA SER A 37 -14.61 17.57 0.57
C SER A 37 -14.10 17.72 -0.87
N SER A 38 -13.37 16.73 -1.39
CA SER A 38 -12.78 16.76 -2.73
C SER A 38 -13.71 16.19 -3.79
N ASN A 39 -13.99 16.97 -4.83
CA ASN A 39 -14.71 16.51 -6.03
C ASN A 39 -14.04 15.31 -6.71
N THR A 40 -12.71 15.22 -6.66
CA THR A 40 -11.97 14.09 -7.23
C THR A 40 -12.24 12.82 -6.43
N THR A 41 -12.10 12.88 -5.11
CA THR A 41 -12.39 11.72 -4.24
C THR A 41 -13.86 11.33 -4.32
N HIS A 42 -14.76 12.30 -4.37
CA HIS A 42 -16.19 12.04 -4.55
C HIS A 42 -16.48 11.25 -5.83
N ARG A 43 -15.91 11.68 -6.98
CA ARG A 43 -16.06 10.96 -8.25
C ARG A 43 -15.46 9.54 -8.19
N ILE A 44 -14.27 9.40 -7.62
CA ILE A 44 -13.59 8.10 -7.47
C ILE A 44 -14.43 7.14 -6.63
N LEU A 45 -14.96 7.60 -5.50
CA LEU A 45 -15.79 6.77 -4.61
C LEU A 45 -17.11 6.37 -5.28
N LEU A 46 -17.73 7.26 -6.05
CA LEU A 46 -18.94 6.95 -6.81
C LEU A 46 -18.70 5.91 -7.90
N SER A 47 -17.60 6.03 -8.64
CA SER A 47 -17.26 5.13 -9.74
C SER A 47 -16.60 3.81 -9.30
N ALA A 48 -16.15 3.73 -8.04
CA ALA A 48 -15.48 2.54 -7.53
C ALA A 48 -16.39 1.31 -7.57
N SER A 49 -15.89 0.24 -8.18
CA SER A 49 -16.52 -1.08 -8.16
C SER A 49 -16.51 -1.69 -6.76
N ILE A 50 -17.36 -2.72 -6.53
CA ILE A 50 -17.40 -3.42 -5.23
C ILE A 50 -16.02 -4.01 -4.83
N PRO A 51 -15.23 -4.64 -5.73
CA PRO A 51 -13.88 -5.07 -5.39
C PRO A 51 -12.95 -3.92 -4.96
N GLU A 52 -13.03 -2.76 -5.60
CA GLU A 52 -12.22 -1.58 -5.25
C GLU A 52 -12.63 -1.01 -3.90
N LEU A 53 -13.94 -0.86 -3.64
CA LEU A 53 -14.46 -0.44 -2.33
C LEU A 53 -14.05 -1.40 -1.22
N ARG A 54 -14.06 -2.71 -1.49
CA ARG A 54 -13.54 -3.71 -0.54
C ARG A 54 -12.05 -3.52 -0.29
N GLY A 55 -11.28 -3.20 -1.34
CA GLY A 55 -9.86 -2.85 -1.23
C GLY A 55 -9.64 -1.65 -0.32
N ILE A 56 -10.41 -0.57 -0.53
CA ILE A 56 -10.38 0.66 0.29
C ILE A 56 -10.75 0.36 1.74
N ALA A 57 -11.86 -0.34 1.99
CA ALA A 57 -12.29 -0.71 3.34
C ALA A 57 -11.23 -1.57 4.05
N LYS A 58 -10.62 -2.52 3.35
CA LYS A 58 -9.57 -3.37 3.91
C LYS A 58 -8.37 -2.56 4.39
N VAL A 59 -7.90 -1.59 3.59
CA VAL A 59 -6.74 -0.78 3.98
C VAL A 59 -7.07 0.25 5.06
N ALA A 60 -8.33 0.61 5.24
CA ALA A 60 -8.79 1.57 6.26
C ALA A 60 -9.09 0.93 7.63
N THR A 61 -8.85 -0.38 7.80
CA THR A 61 -9.20 -1.11 9.03
C THR A 61 -8.46 -0.61 10.26
N ASP A 62 -7.18 -0.28 10.11
CA ASP A 62 -6.24 0.14 11.15
C ASP A 62 -5.94 1.65 11.14
N MET A 63 -6.38 2.35 10.10
CA MET A 63 -6.36 3.80 10.00
C MET A 63 -7.65 4.26 9.30
N PRO A 64 -8.66 4.73 10.03
CA PRO A 64 -9.91 5.14 9.43
C PRO A 64 -9.72 6.29 8.43
N LEU A 65 -10.46 6.23 7.32
CA LEU A 65 -10.54 7.35 6.37
C LEU A 65 -11.38 8.47 6.95
N THR A 66 -10.71 9.44 7.57
CA THR A 66 -11.31 10.70 8.02
C THR A 66 -11.32 11.75 6.90
N ALA A 67 -11.98 12.89 7.12
CA ALA A 67 -12.04 13.97 6.14
C ALA A 67 -10.64 14.48 5.78
N THR A 68 -9.79 14.76 6.77
CA THR A 68 -8.42 15.26 6.55
C THR A 68 -7.54 14.22 5.85
N ILE A 69 -7.62 12.94 6.23
CA ILE A 69 -6.85 11.87 5.58
C ILE A 69 -7.29 11.66 4.13
N MET A 70 -8.58 11.76 3.83
CA MET A 70 -9.05 11.71 2.45
C MET A 70 -8.58 12.93 1.65
N ALA A 71 -8.51 14.11 2.25
CA ALA A 71 -7.93 15.29 1.61
C ALA A 71 -6.44 15.08 1.30
N TRP A 72 -5.64 14.61 2.27
CA TRP A 72 -4.22 14.26 2.07
C TRP A 72 -4.03 13.20 0.98
N THR A 73 -4.87 12.16 1.00
CA THR A 73 -4.87 11.11 -0.02
C THR A 73 -5.15 11.68 -1.40
N THR A 74 -6.13 12.58 -1.50
CA THR A 74 -6.48 13.25 -2.76
C THR A 74 -5.30 14.05 -3.28
N GLU A 75 -4.65 14.83 -2.42
CA GLU A 75 -3.54 15.70 -2.80
C GLU A 75 -2.37 14.87 -3.35
N LEU A 76 -1.94 13.85 -2.59
CA LEU A 76 -0.91 12.92 -3.05
C LEU A 76 -1.30 12.25 -4.37
N PHE A 77 -2.53 11.76 -4.49
CA PHE A 77 -3.02 11.11 -5.70
C PHE A 77 -2.96 12.04 -6.92
N LEU A 78 -3.44 13.28 -6.79
CA LEU A 78 -3.45 14.26 -7.89
C LEU A 78 -2.05 14.67 -8.32
N GLN A 79 -1.11 14.80 -7.38
CA GLN A 79 0.28 15.11 -7.73
C GLN A 79 1.01 13.90 -8.33
N SER A 80 0.63 12.68 -7.94
CA SER A 80 1.28 11.43 -8.37
C SER A 80 0.82 10.93 -9.73
N VAL A 81 -0.47 11.08 -10.04
CA VAL A 81 -1.11 10.50 -11.22
C VAL A 81 -1.28 11.56 -12.30
N GLN A 82 -0.32 11.63 -13.21
CA GLN A 82 -0.34 12.56 -14.34
C GLN A 82 -1.16 12.03 -15.53
N ASN A 83 -1.27 10.70 -15.66
CA ASN A 83 -2.03 10.06 -16.73
C ASN A 83 -3.50 9.86 -16.30
N PRO A 84 -4.48 10.49 -16.98
CA PRO A 84 -5.90 10.32 -16.65
C PRO A 84 -6.38 8.85 -16.72
N ALA A 85 -5.75 8.00 -17.54
CA ALA A 85 -6.10 6.58 -17.63
C ALA A 85 -5.78 5.80 -16.35
N GLU A 86 -4.85 6.30 -15.53
CA GLU A 86 -4.47 5.70 -14.24
C GLU A 86 -5.26 6.31 -13.07
N ALA A 87 -6.06 7.35 -13.31
CA ALA A 87 -6.79 8.08 -12.28
C ALA A 87 -8.06 7.33 -11.81
N ASN A 88 -7.86 6.23 -11.09
CA ASN A 88 -8.92 5.34 -10.64
C ASN A 88 -8.84 5.03 -9.12
N ALA A 89 -9.85 4.31 -8.62
CA ALA A 89 -9.94 3.96 -7.21
C ALA A 89 -8.79 3.08 -6.73
N TYR A 90 -8.21 2.26 -7.60
CA TYR A 90 -7.03 1.46 -7.28
C TYR A 90 -5.82 2.34 -6.94
N GLN A 91 -5.50 3.35 -7.76
CA GLN A 91 -4.39 4.26 -7.47
C GLN A 91 -4.67 5.18 -6.30
N TRP A 92 -5.90 5.69 -6.16
CA TRP A 92 -6.29 6.48 -4.98
C TRP A 92 -6.11 5.68 -3.67
N LYS A 93 -6.55 4.42 -3.67
CA LYS A 93 -6.34 3.49 -2.55
C LYS A 93 -4.85 3.26 -2.27
N ASN A 94 -4.00 3.18 -3.31
CA ASN A 94 -2.55 3.06 -3.12
C ASN A 94 -1.92 4.34 -2.55
N ALA A 95 -2.43 5.53 -2.91
CA ALA A 95 -2.01 6.79 -2.28
C ALA A 95 -2.34 6.81 -0.79
N PHE A 96 -3.56 6.42 -0.41
CA PHE A 96 -3.95 6.29 0.99
C PHE A 96 -3.05 5.28 1.72
N GLN A 97 -2.87 4.11 1.12
CA GLN A 97 -2.01 3.05 1.66
C GLN A 97 -0.56 3.54 1.81
N PHE A 98 -0.03 4.33 0.88
CA PHE A 98 1.32 4.90 1.00
C PHE A 98 1.42 5.83 2.21
N ILE A 99 0.45 6.73 2.41
CA ILE A 99 0.39 7.62 3.58
C ILE A 99 0.40 6.78 4.86
N LYS A 100 -0.52 5.80 4.95
CA LYS A 100 -0.64 4.92 6.10
C LYS A 100 0.66 4.19 6.43
N GLU A 101 1.23 3.50 5.46
CA GLU A 101 2.44 2.68 5.68
C GLU A 101 3.67 3.56 5.98
N SER A 102 3.74 4.76 5.38
CA SER A 102 4.80 5.74 5.68
C SER A 102 4.72 6.31 7.10
N LEU A 103 3.51 6.49 7.63
CA LEU A 103 3.27 6.89 9.01
C LEU A 103 3.59 5.74 9.97
N HIS A 104 3.11 4.53 9.67
CA HIS A 104 3.38 3.33 10.46
C HIS A 104 4.88 3.03 10.56
N ALA A 105 5.63 3.15 9.46
CA ALA A 105 7.07 2.95 9.45
C ALA A 105 7.83 3.94 10.35
N ARG A 106 7.21 5.08 10.69
CA ARG A 106 7.74 6.09 11.62
C ARG A 106 7.15 5.95 13.04
N GLY A 107 6.37 4.90 13.30
CA GLY A 107 5.74 4.64 14.60
C GLY A 107 4.42 5.39 14.83
N PHE A 108 3.91 6.12 13.84
CA PHE A 108 2.64 6.84 13.97
C PHE A 108 1.46 5.92 13.64
N VAL A 109 0.84 5.36 14.67
CA VAL A 109 -0.31 4.45 14.59
C VAL A 109 -1.52 4.99 15.35
N ASN A 110 -2.74 4.65 14.91
CA ASN A 110 -4.00 5.01 15.58
C ASN A 110 -4.16 6.52 15.85
N LEU A 111 -3.74 7.36 14.90
CA LEU A 111 -3.81 8.81 15.03
C LEU A 111 -5.27 9.32 14.90
N PRO A 112 -5.74 10.20 15.80
CA PRO A 112 -7.07 10.81 15.68
C PRO A 112 -7.10 11.91 14.62
N GLU A 113 -8.29 12.25 14.11
CA GLU A 113 -8.50 13.31 13.10
C GLU A 113 -7.83 14.64 13.49
N ILE A 114 -7.94 15.03 14.76
CA ILE A 114 -7.38 16.27 15.28
C ILE A 114 -5.85 16.34 15.12
N TRP A 115 -5.17 15.19 15.13
CA TRP A 115 -3.72 15.14 14.90
C TRP A 115 -3.40 15.52 13.45
N PHE A 116 -4.14 14.97 12.47
CA PHE A 116 -3.92 15.30 11.06
C PHE A 116 -4.19 16.77 10.77
N GLN A 117 -5.23 17.34 11.39
CA GLN A 117 -5.56 18.76 11.25
C GLN A 117 -4.44 19.69 11.75
N HIS A 118 -3.80 19.36 12.88
CA HIS A 118 -2.72 20.17 13.45
C HIS A 118 -1.34 19.88 12.83
N ASN A 119 -1.17 18.78 12.11
CA ASN A 119 0.11 18.35 11.55
C ASN A 119 0.10 18.39 10.01
N SER A 120 -0.47 19.42 9.40
CA SER A 120 -0.55 19.59 7.95
C SER A 120 0.83 19.55 7.25
N HIS A 121 1.90 19.98 7.92
CA HIS A 121 3.28 19.90 7.42
C HIS A 121 3.74 18.46 7.13
N VAL A 122 3.15 17.45 7.78
CA VAL A 122 3.47 16.03 7.54
C VAL A 122 3.08 15.60 6.14
N LEU A 123 2.01 16.18 5.55
CA LEU A 123 1.63 15.92 4.16
C LEU A 123 2.76 16.31 3.21
N GLN A 124 3.40 17.46 3.42
CA GLN A 124 4.52 17.90 2.58
C GLN A 124 5.71 16.93 2.66
N MET A 125 6.05 16.47 3.88
CA MET A 125 7.08 15.44 4.06
C MET A 125 6.72 14.13 3.35
N LEU A 126 5.44 13.72 3.37
CA LEU A 126 4.97 12.51 2.68
C LEU A 126 5.04 12.66 1.16
N LEU A 127 4.67 13.82 0.61
CA LEU A 127 4.80 14.14 -0.81
C LEU A 127 6.26 14.07 -1.26
N GLU A 128 7.17 14.73 -0.53
CA GLU A 128 8.60 14.70 -0.81
C GLU A 128 9.16 13.26 -0.76
N SER A 129 8.74 12.49 0.26
CA SER A 129 9.11 11.08 0.37
C SER A 129 8.65 10.27 -0.85
N TYR A 130 7.41 10.47 -1.31
CA TYR A 130 6.88 9.81 -2.50
C TYR A 130 7.69 10.16 -3.75
N PHE A 131 7.94 11.45 -3.99
CA PHE A 131 8.65 11.91 -5.18
C PHE A 131 10.12 11.48 -5.19
N ASN A 132 10.78 11.41 -4.04
CA ASN A 132 12.11 10.83 -3.92
C ASN A 132 12.10 9.33 -4.27
N ILE A 133 11.11 8.57 -3.77
CA ILE A 133 10.95 7.16 -4.10
C ILE A 133 10.72 6.97 -5.61
N GLN A 134 9.83 7.77 -6.19
CA GLN A 134 9.54 7.74 -7.63
C GLN A 134 10.80 8.06 -8.45
N LYS A 135 11.54 9.11 -8.10
CA LYS A 135 12.77 9.51 -8.79
C LYS A 135 13.80 8.38 -8.77
N ASP A 136 14.05 7.78 -7.62
CA ASP A 136 15.00 6.68 -7.47
C ASP A 136 14.57 5.43 -8.23
N ALA A 137 13.26 5.13 -8.22
CA ALA A 137 12.70 4.01 -8.97
C ALA A 137 12.85 4.21 -10.47
N LEU A 138 12.52 5.39 -10.99
CA LEU A 138 12.68 5.72 -12.41
C LEU A 138 14.15 5.66 -12.84
N ALA A 139 15.06 6.19 -12.02
CA ALA A 139 16.49 6.12 -12.26
C ALA A 139 17.01 4.68 -12.29
N PHE A 140 16.48 3.80 -11.42
CA PHE A 140 16.78 2.37 -11.46
C PHE A 140 16.22 1.72 -12.72
N LEU A 141 14.94 1.96 -13.03
CA LEU A 141 14.24 1.32 -14.15
C LEU A 141 14.92 1.65 -15.49
N ALA A 142 15.38 2.89 -15.68
CA ALA A 142 16.09 3.34 -16.87
C ALA A 142 17.35 2.54 -17.22
N ARG A 143 17.94 1.83 -16.24
CA ARG A 143 19.17 1.03 -16.40
C ARG A 143 18.98 -0.45 -16.06
N SER A 144 17.76 -0.88 -15.77
CA SER A 144 17.48 -2.24 -15.31
C SER A 144 16.91 -3.11 -16.42
N HIS A 145 16.96 -4.44 -16.21
CA HIS A 145 16.30 -5.43 -17.06
C HIS A 145 15.11 -6.08 -16.34
N ILE A 146 14.42 -5.34 -15.45
CA ILE A 146 13.27 -5.91 -14.75
C ILE A 146 12.14 -6.17 -15.75
N SER A 147 11.69 -7.42 -15.83
CA SER A 147 10.73 -7.86 -16.85
C SER A 147 9.28 -7.47 -16.55
N VAL A 148 8.98 -7.22 -15.27
CA VAL A 148 7.66 -6.82 -14.78
C VAL A 148 7.82 -5.83 -13.64
N PHE A 149 6.94 -4.84 -13.58
CA PHE A 149 6.90 -3.85 -12.51
C PHE A 149 5.56 -3.90 -11.78
N PHE A 150 5.44 -3.14 -10.69
CA PHE A 150 4.17 -2.96 -10.01
C PHE A 150 3.15 -2.28 -10.94
N ASN A 151 1.86 -2.45 -10.63
CA ASN A 151 0.78 -1.82 -11.39
C ASN A 151 0.71 -0.31 -11.09
N GLY A 152 1.70 0.44 -11.56
CA GLY A 152 1.87 1.88 -11.35
C GLY A 152 2.84 2.25 -10.23
N MET A 153 3.31 3.50 -10.26
CA MET A 153 4.31 4.01 -9.32
C MET A 153 3.79 4.12 -7.88
N LEU A 154 2.52 4.50 -7.68
CA LEU A 154 1.90 4.52 -6.36
C LEU A 154 1.81 3.12 -5.74
N ALA A 155 1.51 2.09 -6.55
CA ALA A 155 1.51 0.70 -6.09
C ALA A 155 2.92 0.27 -5.64
N PHE A 156 3.95 0.65 -6.38
CA PHE A 156 5.33 0.43 -5.97
C PHE A 156 5.65 1.17 -4.67
N ALA A 157 5.40 2.48 -4.62
CA ALA A 157 5.75 3.32 -3.48
C ALA A 157 5.07 2.85 -2.19
N CYS A 158 3.78 2.51 -2.23
CA CYS A 158 3.08 1.98 -1.04
C CYS A 158 3.65 0.63 -0.60
N HIS A 159 4.06 -0.20 -1.56
CA HIS A 159 4.61 -1.53 -1.28
C HIS A 159 6.03 -1.42 -0.70
N TYR A 160 6.86 -0.50 -1.23
CA TYR A 160 8.16 -0.16 -0.66
C TYR A 160 8.04 0.48 0.73
N ALA A 161 7.08 1.37 0.96
CA ALA A 161 6.83 1.97 2.27
C ALA A 161 6.51 0.91 3.33
N LYS A 162 5.75 -0.13 2.94
CA LYS A 162 5.40 -1.24 3.83
C LYS A 162 6.54 -2.22 4.12
N HIS A 163 7.39 -2.48 3.14
CA HIS A 163 8.33 -3.61 3.23
C HIS A 163 9.81 -3.21 3.17
N GLY A 164 10.16 -2.15 2.44
CA GLY A 164 11.53 -1.67 2.29
C GLY A 164 11.96 -0.72 3.40
N ILE A 165 11.11 0.26 3.74
CA ILE A 165 11.42 1.24 4.80
C ILE A 165 11.67 0.55 6.15
N PRO A 166 10.81 -0.37 6.64
CA PRO A 166 10.98 -0.94 7.98
C PRO A 166 12.26 -1.76 8.18
N ILE A 167 12.87 -2.24 7.09
CA ILE A 167 14.13 -2.99 7.13
C ILE A 167 15.35 -2.14 6.73
N GLY A 168 15.16 -0.83 6.53
CA GLY A 168 16.24 0.12 6.30
C GLY A 168 16.95 -0.02 4.96
N ILE A 169 16.32 -0.55 3.91
CA ILE A 169 16.94 -0.66 2.59
C ILE A 169 16.46 0.45 1.65
N SER A 170 17.35 0.93 0.78
CA SER A 170 17.04 1.94 -0.22
C SER A 170 16.11 1.41 -1.32
N VAL A 171 15.48 2.31 -2.06
CA VAL A 171 14.67 2.00 -3.25
C VAL A 171 15.46 1.17 -4.26
N THR A 172 16.71 1.54 -4.51
CA THR A 172 17.59 0.79 -5.44
C THR A 172 17.85 -0.63 -4.93
N GLN A 173 18.21 -0.81 -3.65
CA GLN A 173 18.44 -2.14 -3.07
C GLN A 173 17.18 -3.02 -3.14
N TYR A 174 16.02 -2.42 -2.87
CA TYR A 174 14.73 -3.08 -2.95
C TYR A 174 14.42 -3.59 -4.37
N LEU A 175 14.66 -2.74 -5.38
CA LEU A 175 14.44 -3.10 -6.78
C LEU A 175 15.50 -4.07 -7.32
N GLN A 176 16.75 -3.99 -6.84
CA GLN A 176 17.78 -5.01 -7.11
C GLN A 176 17.35 -6.38 -6.60
N MET A 177 16.77 -6.46 -5.40
CA MET A 177 16.23 -7.71 -4.86
C MET A 177 15.06 -8.22 -5.71
N ALA A 178 14.16 -7.33 -6.14
CA ALA A 178 13.08 -7.70 -7.05
C ALA A 178 13.62 -8.28 -8.37
N GLN A 179 14.61 -7.61 -8.99
CA GLN A 179 15.24 -8.07 -10.23
C GLN A 179 15.94 -9.42 -10.04
N PHE A 180 16.67 -9.60 -8.94
CA PHE A 180 17.35 -10.85 -8.62
C PHE A 180 16.35 -12.01 -8.47
N LEU A 181 15.25 -11.81 -7.75
CA LEU A 181 14.20 -12.84 -7.61
C LEU A 181 13.58 -13.19 -8.97
N LEU A 182 13.27 -12.19 -9.80
CA LEU A 182 12.63 -12.37 -11.10
C LEU A 182 13.53 -13.06 -12.14
N ALA A 183 14.84 -13.05 -11.94
CA ALA A 183 15.80 -13.82 -12.75
C ALA A 183 15.88 -15.30 -12.32
N GLY A 184 15.35 -15.65 -11.15
CA GLY A 184 15.35 -17.01 -10.61
C GLY A 184 14.24 -17.89 -11.19
N ARG A 185 14.18 -19.14 -10.70
CA ARG A 185 13.11 -20.08 -11.04
C ARG A 185 11.81 -19.68 -10.33
N SER A 186 10.70 -19.74 -11.07
CA SER A 186 9.36 -19.54 -10.51
C SER A 186 8.62 -20.86 -10.32
N LYS A 187 7.63 -20.84 -9.44
CA LYS A 187 6.55 -21.84 -9.36
C LYS A 187 5.19 -21.17 -9.57
N ASP A 188 4.25 -21.90 -10.15
CA ASP A 188 2.87 -21.43 -10.30
C ASP A 188 2.03 -21.84 -9.09
N GLU A 189 1.30 -20.88 -8.51
CA GLU A 189 0.41 -21.11 -7.37
C GLU A 189 -0.72 -20.07 -7.41
N ASN A 190 -1.98 -20.51 -7.27
CA ASN A 190 -3.15 -19.61 -7.20
C ASN A 190 -3.19 -18.57 -8.34
N ARG A 191 -2.87 -18.99 -9.58
CA ARG A 191 -2.78 -18.14 -10.79
C ARG A 191 -1.72 -17.02 -10.69
N CYS A 192 -0.72 -17.19 -9.83
CA CYS A 192 0.42 -16.29 -9.69
C CYS A 192 1.72 -17.06 -9.92
N ARG A 193 2.72 -16.37 -10.46
CA ARG A 193 4.11 -16.85 -10.47
C ARG A 193 4.81 -16.38 -9.22
N ILE A 194 5.34 -17.33 -8.45
CA ILE A 194 6.07 -17.06 -7.21
C ILE A 194 7.55 -17.32 -7.44
N PHE A 195 8.36 -16.34 -7.09
CA PHE A 195 9.82 -16.40 -7.13
C PHE A 195 10.33 -16.32 -5.68
N GLU A 196 11.17 -17.27 -5.28
CA GLU A 196 11.67 -17.34 -3.91
C GLU A 196 13.16 -17.64 -3.91
N GLN A 197 13.90 -16.86 -3.13
CA GLN A 197 15.30 -17.12 -2.84
C GLN A 197 15.59 -16.75 -1.39
N GLY A 198 16.03 -17.74 -0.60
CA GLY A 198 16.24 -17.57 0.83
C GLY A 198 14.99 -17.03 1.52
N GLU A 199 15.17 -15.94 2.26
CA GLU A 199 14.09 -15.27 2.98
C GLU A 199 13.27 -14.32 2.10
N TRP A 200 13.54 -14.19 0.81
CA TRP A 200 12.83 -13.26 -0.06
C TRP A 200 11.82 -13.95 -0.96
N ARG A 201 10.71 -13.25 -1.21
CA ARG A 201 9.62 -13.69 -2.09
C ARG A 201 9.18 -12.55 -2.98
N ALA A 202 9.03 -12.82 -4.27
CA ALA A 202 8.31 -11.99 -5.22
C ALA A 202 7.11 -12.75 -5.79
N VAL A 203 6.00 -12.05 -5.99
CA VAL A 203 4.77 -12.60 -6.55
C VAL A 203 4.37 -11.78 -7.75
N VAL A 204 4.27 -12.42 -8.91
CA VAL A 204 3.79 -11.84 -10.17
C VAL A 204 2.40 -12.38 -10.44
N GLY A 205 1.45 -11.47 -10.66
CA GLY A 205 0.09 -11.83 -11.03
C GLY A 205 -0.26 -11.42 -12.45
N PHE A 206 -1.41 -11.90 -12.89
CA PHE A 206 -2.02 -11.54 -14.16
C PHE A 206 -3.41 -10.98 -13.92
N GLU A 207 -3.65 -9.73 -14.31
CA GLU A 207 -4.99 -9.10 -14.27
C GLU A 207 -5.16 -8.26 -15.53
N ASN A 208 -6.36 -8.30 -16.12
CA ASN A 208 -6.73 -7.53 -17.33
C ASN A 208 -5.73 -7.68 -18.50
N GLY A 209 -5.24 -8.90 -18.74
CA GLY A 209 -4.31 -9.15 -19.85
C GLY A 209 -2.85 -8.77 -19.57
N CYS A 210 -2.54 -8.20 -18.41
CA CYS A 210 -1.23 -7.67 -18.08
C CYS A 210 -0.57 -8.42 -16.92
N LEU A 211 0.73 -8.67 -17.04
CA LEU A 211 1.57 -9.19 -15.96
C LEU A 211 2.13 -8.04 -15.14
N PHE A 212 2.06 -8.16 -13.82
CA PHE A 212 2.64 -7.16 -12.92
C PHE A 212 3.11 -7.80 -11.62
N LEU A 213 4.08 -7.13 -11.00
CA LEU A 213 4.61 -7.48 -9.70
C LEU A 213 3.58 -7.10 -8.63
N LYS A 214 2.98 -8.10 -7.98
CA LYS A 214 2.01 -7.94 -6.89
C LYS A 214 2.67 -7.65 -5.56
N SER A 215 3.82 -8.25 -5.31
CA SER A 215 4.58 -8.04 -4.07
C SER A 215 6.02 -8.48 -4.22
N VAL A 216 6.88 -7.86 -3.40
CA VAL A 216 8.23 -8.30 -3.06
C VAL A 216 8.35 -8.17 -1.54
N HIS A 217 8.82 -9.15 -0.80
CA HIS A 217 9.00 -8.99 0.64
C HIS A 217 9.93 -10.04 1.20
N ARG A 218 10.53 -9.70 2.33
CA ARG A 218 11.16 -10.68 3.20
C ARG A 218 10.06 -11.48 3.90
N LYS A 219 10.14 -12.80 3.84
CA LYS A 219 9.36 -13.73 4.64
C LYS A 219 9.75 -13.44 6.09
N PHE A 220 8.80 -12.97 6.90
CA PHE A 220 9.03 -12.95 8.33
C PHE A 220 9.16 -14.40 8.79
N LEU A 221 10.23 -14.72 9.52
CA LEU A 221 10.28 -15.95 10.29
C LEU A 221 9.12 -15.85 11.29
N ALA A 222 8.14 -16.75 11.13
CA ALA A 222 7.03 -16.90 12.06
C ALA A 222 7.52 -17.44 13.40
#